data_AF-A0A372IQ97-F1
#
_entry.id   AF-A0A372IQ97-F1
#
_cell.length_a   1.000
_cell.length_b   1.000
_cell.length_c   1.000
_cell.angle_alpha   90.00
_cell.angle_beta   90.00
_cell.angle_gamma   90.00
#
_symmetry.space_group_name_H-M   'P 1'
#
loop_
_entity.id
_entity.type
_entity.pdbx_description
1 polymer ?
#
loop_
_entity_poly.entity_id
_entity_poly.type
_entity_poly.pdbx_seq_one_letter_code
_entity_poly.pdbx_strand_id
1 'polypeptide(L)'
;MIDRRRVLTLSLMAMAGCGAVFAAARLFQPAQGQRRGPPWAAPVTSSESFRVGGATIQVDFGDGTVDLPRPQVMRWVENAASSVATYYGRFPVARDRILIQPREDERGVQGTTWGGVGGFPAFSRMRLGEQTTADDLNDDWTMTHELVHTAFPSQEDDQHWIEEGLAVYVEPIARVQNGLLPAEKIWSDMVRDMPKGNPGSSDGGLDETHSWGRTYWGGAQFCLLADVTIREQTHNRKGLQDALRAIVAAGGTIDQEWPIGKAFAAGDAGTGTHVLEDMYDRMSRKPVTVDLDGIWKKLGVVRSGNGVRFDDHAPEAAIRIAITKTPKSGRILPVTGETHAAGE
;
A
#
# COMPACT_ATOMS: atom_id res chain seq x y z
N MET A 1 -1.33 23.47 46.86
CA MET A 1 -1.33 24.95 46.72
C MET A 1 -0.18 25.30 45.77
N ILE A 2 -0.52 25.79 44.56
CA ILE A 2 0.33 26.60 43.64
C ILE A 2 1.52 25.82 43.02
N ASP A 3 1.43 25.28 41.80
CA ASP A 3 1.50 25.92 40.47
C ASP A 3 2.74 26.81 40.24
N ARG A 4 3.62 26.40 39.31
CA ARG A 4 4.23 27.33 38.34
C ARG A 4 4.84 26.61 37.14
N ARG A 5 4.05 26.65 36.07
CA ARG A 5 4.40 26.54 34.65
C ARG A 5 5.72 27.23 34.26
N ARG A 6 6.48 26.60 33.35
CA ARG A 6 7.24 27.31 32.31
C ARG A 6 6.95 26.65 30.96
N VAL A 7 6.09 27.32 30.22
CA VAL A 7 5.81 27.11 28.80
C VAL A 7 6.91 27.83 28.03
N LEU A 8 7.60 27.13 27.13
CA LEU A 8 8.42 27.74 26.09
C LEU A 8 7.62 27.69 24.79
N THR A 9 6.98 28.82 24.49
CA THR A 9 6.31 29.08 23.22
C THR A 9 7.39 29.39 22.18
N LEU A 10 7.53 28.55 21.16
CA LEU A 10 8.28 28.92 19.96
C LEU A 10 7.27 29.25 18.87
N SER A 11 7.07 30.55 18.65
CA SER A 11 6.38 31.07 17.48
C SER A 11 7.27 30.92 16.26
N LEU A 12 6.81 30.22 15.21
CA LEU A 12 7.39 30.35 13.88
C LEU A 12 6.38 31.00 12.96
N MET A 13 6.72 32.22 12.51
CA MET A 13 6.04 32.96 11.45
C MET A 13 6.05 32.16 10.15
N ALA A 14 4.92 32.23 9.46
CA ALA A 14 4.72 31.68 8.12
C ALA A 14 5.60 32.39 7.08
N MET A 15 6.24 31.60 6.23
CA MET A 15 6.64 32.02 4.88
C MET A 15 5.95 31.10 3.87
N ALA A 16 5.17 31.72 3.00
CA ALA A 16 4.46 31.10 1.91
C ALA A 16 5.43 30.63 0.81
N GLY A 17 5.21 29.43 0.29
CA GLY A 17 5.95 28.91 -0.87
C GLY A 17 5.74 27.41 -1.07
N CYS A 18 4.98 27.07 -2.12
CA CYS A 18 4.85 25.80 -2.86
C CYS A 18 5.41 24.49 -2.27
N GLY A 19 4.53 23.47 -2.23
CA GLY A 19 4.91 22.05 -2.20
C GLY A 19 4.52 21.35 -0.89
N ALA A 20 3.22 21.15 -0.67
CA ALA A 20 2.74 20.39 0.49
C ALA A 20 2.95 18.88 0.26
N VAL A 21 4.12 18.37 0.66
CA VAL A 21 4.24 17.03 1.25
C VAL A 21 4.91 17.23 2.59
N PHE A 22 4.12 17.61 3.59
CA PHE A 22 4.59 17.59 4.98
C PHE A 22 4.45 16.17 5.51
N ALA A 23 5.60 15.60 5.87
CA ALA A 23 5.73 14.37 6.60
C ALA A 23 4.91 14.42 7.89
N ALA A 24 3.90 13.56 8.01
CA ALA A 24 3.32 13.21 9.29
C ALA A 24 4.06 11.97 9.83
N ALA A 25 5.24 12.19 10.41
CA ALA A 25 5.78 11.23 11.37
C ALA A 25 4.94 11.36 12.66
N ARG A 26 3.86 10.56 12.76
CA ARG A 26 3.17 10.30 14.03
C ARG A 26 3.26 8.81 14.33
N LEU A 27 3.68 8.54 15.57
CA LEU A 27 4.05 7.24 16.13
C LEU A 27 3.01 6.16 15.79
N PHE A 28 3.41 5.18 14.97
CA PHE A 28 2.78 3.86 14.96
C PHE A 28 3.03 3.22 16.33
N GLN A 29 1.96 2.79 17.00
CA GLN A 29 2.06 1.90 18.15
C GLN A 29 1.93 0.47 17.64
N PRO A 30 2.84 -0.45 18.00
CA PRO A 30 2.69 -1.86 17.64
C PRO A 30 1.44 -2.44 18.30
N ALA A 31 0.74 -3.29 17.57
CA ALA A 31 -0.46 -3.96 18.05
C ALA A 31 -0.09 -4.93 19.17
N GLN A 32 -0.50 -4.63 20.41
CA GLN A 32 -0.45 -5.61 21.49
C GLN A 32 -1.47 -6.73 21.23
N GLY A 33 -0.99 -7.97 21.36
CA GLY A 33 -1.75 -9.19 21.16
C GLY A 33 -3.05 -9.29 21.96
N GLN A 34 -3.97 -10.06 21.37
CA GLN A 34 -5.24 -10.56 21.92
C GLN A 34 -6.30 -9.51 22.32
N ARG A 35 -6.95 -8.93 21.30
CA ARG A 35 -8.35 -8.48 21.42
C ARG A 35 -9.28 -9.45 20.69
N ARG A 36 -10.03 -10.27 21.44
CA ARG A 36 -11.11 -11.16 20.92
C ARG A 36 -12.42 -10.40 20.61
N GLY A 37 -12.31 -9.17 20.11
CA GLY A 37 -13.46 -8.33 19.76
C GLY A 37 -13.05 -7.28 18.71
N PRO A 38 -14.00 -6.76 17.92
CA PRO A 38 -13.71 -5.77 16.90
C PRO A 38 -12.93 -4.57 17.49
N PRO A 39 -11.86 -4.07 16.82
CA PRO A 39 -11.05 -2.93 17.30
C PRO A 39 -11.80 -1.59 17.32
N TRP A 40 -13.10 -1.59 17.00
CA TRP A 40 -14.00 -0.45 17.11
C TRP A 40 -15.12 -0.76 18.11
N ALA A 41 -15.46 0.22 18.94
CA ALA A 41 -16.54 0.13 19.93
C ALA A 41 -17.73 1.04 19.59
N ALA A 42 -17.55 1.96 18.64
CA ALA A 42 -18.57 2.91 18.23
C ALA A 42 -19.63 2.26 17.33
N PRO A 43 -20.90 2.67 17.42
CA PRO A 43 -21.95 2.17 16.55
C PRO A 43 -21.70 2.54 15.08
N VAL A 44 -22.07 1.64 14.19
CA VAL A 44 -22.20 1.91 12.75
C VAL A 44 -23.52 2.63 12.53
N THR A 45 -23.49 3.78 11.85
CA THR A 45 -24.67 4.60 11.56
C THR A 45 -25.37 4.18 10.27
N SER A 46 -24.58 3.84 9.25
CA SER A 46 -25.08 3.29 7.99
C SER A 46 -24.03 2.40 7.33
N SER A 47 -24.48 1.56 6.41
CA SER A 47 -23.63 0.67 5.63
C SER A 47 -24.04 0.71 4.16
N GLU A 48 -23.04 0.66 3.28
CA GLU A 48 -23.19 0.48 1.85
C GLU A 48 -22.37 -0.73 1.41
N SER A 49 -22.63 -1.27 0.23
CA SER A 49 -21.85 -2.40 -0.28
C SER A 49 -21.77 -2.38 -1.80
N PHE A 50 -20.63 -2.82 -2.32
CA PHE A 50 -20.40 -2.98 -3.75
C PHE A 50 -19.60 -4.26 -4.03
N ARG A 51 -19.58 -4.68 -5.29
CA ARG A 51 -18.80 -5.84 -5.73
C ARG A 51 -17.65 -5.40 -6.63
N VAL A 52 -16.49 -6.01 -6.49
CA VAL A 52 -15.32 -5.75 -7.35
C VAL A 52 -14.42 -6.97 -7.36
N GLY A 53 -13.93 -7.38 -8.53
CA GLY A 53 -12.93 -8.46 -8.64
C GLY A 53 -13.31 -9.78 -7.97
N GLY A 54 -14.61 -10.12 -7.92
CA GLY A 54 -15.12 -11.32 -7.26
C GLY A 54 -15.39 -11.20 -5.75
N ALA A 55 -15.06 -10.06 -5.13
CA ALA A 55 -15.32 -9.79 -3.73
C ALA A 55 -16.60 -8.96 -3.50
N THR A 56 -17.13 -9.05 -2.29
CA THR A 56 -18.12 -8.10 -1.75
C THR A 56 -17.44 -7.25 -0.70
N ILE A 57 -17.46 -5.93 -0.89
CA ILE A 57 -16.89 -4.95 0.05
C ILE A 57 -18.05 -4.26 0.76
N GLN A 58 -18.10 -4.38 2.08
CA GLN A 58 -19.02 -3.64 2.93
C GLN A 58 -18.32 -2.38 3.45
N VAL A 59 -18.92 -1.21 3.23
CA VAL A 59 -18.43 0.07 3.74
C VAL A 59 -19.37 0.56 4.81
N ASP A 60 -18.90 0.53 6.05
CA ASP A 60 -19.60 1.05 7.21
C ASP A 60 -19.17 2.48 7.50
N PHE A 61 -20.11 3.28 7.97
CA PHE A 61 -19.85 4.64 8.40
C PHE A 61 -20.12 4.75 9.89
N GLY A 62 -19.12 5.22 10.62
CA GLY A 62 -19.22 5.51 12.05
C GLY A 62 -20.04 6.77 12.32
N ASP A 63 -20.20 7.06 13.60
CA ASP A 63 -20.78 8.32 14.06
C ASP A 63 -19.86 9.52 13.77
N GLY A 64 -20.45 10.71 13.64
CA GLY A 64 -19.78 11.95 13.26
C GLY A 64 -19.99 12.39 11.81
N THR A 65 -19.42 13.54 11.45
CA THR A 65 -19.59 14.20 10.15
C THR A 65 -18.28 14.34 9.39
N VAL A 66 -18.39 14.29 8.06
CA VAL A 66 -17.35 14.74 7.15
C VAL A 66 -17.99 15.72 6.17
N ASP A 67 -17.27 16.78 5.80
CA ASP A 67 -17.78 17.82 4.90
C ASP A 67 -18.03 17.27 3.48
N LEU A 68 -17.37 16.16 3.13
CA LEU A 68 -17.53 15.52 1.84
C LEU A 68 -18.91 14.83 1.70
N PRO A 69 -19.59 15.03 0.56
CA PRO A 69 -20.73 14.23 0.20
C PRO A 69 -20.40 12.74 0.21
N ARG A 70 -21.31 11.94 0.77
CA ARG A 70 -21.19 10.48 0.84
C ARG A 70 -20.73 9.80 -0.46
N PRO A 71 -21.26 10.16 -1.66
CA PRO A 71 -20.81 9.55 -2.91
C PRO A 71 -19.34 9.80 -3.26
N GLN A 72 -18.73 10.88 -2.77
CA GLN A 72 -17.30 11.15 -2.98
C GLN A 72 -16.42 10.24 -2.11
N VAL A 73 -16.84 9.99 -0.87
CA VAL A 73 -16.16 9.01 0.00
C VAL A 73 -16.26 7.61 -0.60
N MET A 74 -17.46 7.21 -1.06
CA MET A 74 -17.64 5.90 -1.71
C MET A 74 -16.78 5.73 -2.96
N ARG A 75 -16.72 6.76 -3.83
CA ARG A 75 -15.86 6.74 -5.02
C ARG A 75 -14.38 6.55 -4.69
N TRP A 76 -13.91 7.14 -3.59
CA TRP A 76 -12.53 6.96 -3.12
C TRP A 76 -12.27 5.50 -2.71
N VAL A 77 -13.18 4.88 -1.95
CA VAL A 77 -13.09 3.45 -1.59
C VAL A 77 -13.11 2.55 -2.83
N GLU A 78 -14.06 2.81 -3.73
CA GLU A 78 -14.25 2.10 -5.00
C GLU A 78 -13.01 2.15 -5.91
N ASN A 79 -12.40 3.32 -6.04
CA ASN A 79 -11.18 3.54 -6.83
C ASN A 79 -9.98 2.76 -6.26
N ALA A 80 -9.83 2.74 -4.93
CA ALA A 80 -8.77 1.98 -4.26
C ALA A 80 -8.96 0.48 -4.48
N ALA A 81 -10.18 -0.04 -4.24
CA ALA A 81 -10.49 -1.45 -4.42
C ALA A 81 -10.36 -1.90 -5.88
N SER A 82 -10.74 -1.04 -6.83
CA SER A 82 -10.54 -1.25 -8.27
C SER A 82 -9.05 -1.32 -8.64
N SER A 83 -8.21 -0.49 -8.01
CA SER A 83 -6.76 -0.49 -8.25
C SER A 83 -6.12 -1.79 -7.77
N VAL A 84 -6.44 -2.21 -6.54
CA VAL A 84 -5.98 -3.49 -5.99
C VAL A 84 -6.50 -4.66 -6.83
N ALA A 85 -7.78 -4.70 -7.15
CA ALA A 85 -8.35 -5.76 -7.99
C ALA A 85 -7.70 -5.82 -9.37
N THR A 86 -7.43 -4.68 -10.01
CA THR A 86 -6.73 -4.61 -11.30
C THR A 86 -5.31 -5.15 -11.19
N TYR A 87 -4.55 -4.75 -10.16
CA TYR A 87 -3.19 -5.23 -9.94
C TYR A 87 -3.16 -6.74 -9.69
N TYR A 88 -4.05 -7.29 -8.88
CA TYR A 88 -4.09 -8.72 -8.56
C TYR A 88 -4.89 -9.57 -9.57
N GLY A 89 -5.60 -8.96 -10.53
CA GLY A 89 -6.51 -9.66 -11.45
C GLY A 89 -7.81 -10.16 -10.80
N ARG A 90 -7.96 -9.96 -9.49
CA ARG A 90 -9.13 -10.19 -8.64
C ARG A 90 -8.93 -9.39 -7.34
N PHE A 91 -9.97 -9.18 -6.57
CA PHE A 91 -9.77 -8.67 -5.21
C PHE A 91 -9.23 -9.82 -4.31
N PRO A 92 -8.26 -9.58 -3.42
CA PRO A 92 -7.48 -10.67 -2.80
C PRO A 92 -8.29 -11.61 -1.91
N VAL A 93 -9.25 -11.07 -1.14
CA VAL A 93 -10.16 -11.82 -0.27
C VAL A 93 -11.59 -11.80 -0.81
N ALA A 94 -12.39 -12.82 -0.48
CA ALA A 94 -13.77 -12.90 -0.97
C ALA A 94 -14.73 -11.85 -0.36
N ARG A 95 -14.42 -11.39 0.86
CA ARG A 95 -15.20 -10.40 1.60
C ARG A 95 -14.26 -9.48 2.37
N ASP A 96 -14.55 -8.20 2.36
CA ASP A 96 -13.85 -7.17 3.11
C ASP A 96 -14.87 -6.24 3.78
N ARG A 97 -14.48 -5.68 4.91
CA ARG A 97 -15.26 -4.70 5.65
C ARG A 97 -14.40 -3.48 5.95
N ILE A 98 -14.86 -2.33 5.50
CA ILE A 98 -14.18 -1.06 5.70
C ILE A 98 -15.04 -0.20 6.61
N LEU A 99 -14.47 0.32 7.70
CA LEU A 99 -15.12 1.29 8.57
C LEU A 99 -14.54 2.68 8.32
N ILE A 100 -15.35 3.58 7.77
CA ILE A 100 -15.05 5.02 7.72
C ILE A 100 -15.43 5.65 9.06
N GLN A 101 -14.44 6.14 9.79
CA GLN A 101 -14.60 6.79 11.08
C GLN A 101 -14.26 8.29 10.95
N PRO A 102 -15.28 9.18 10.94
CA PRO A 102 -15.08 10.62 10.96
C PRO A 102 -14.19 11.09 12.12
N ARG A 103 -13.43 12.16 11.90
CA ARG A 103 -12.59 12.83 12.90
C ARG A 103 -12.85 14.34 12.86
N GLU A 104 -13.58 14.81 13.86
CA GLU A 104 -13.93 16.22 14.06
C GLU A 104 -12.68 17.11 14.06
N ASP A 105 -12.77 18.27 13.39
CA ASP A 105 -11.69 19.27 13.31
C ASP A 105 -10.35 18.77 12.73
N GLU A 106 -10.31 17.59 12.11
CA GLU A 106 -9.12 17.04 11.46
C GLU A 106 -9.23 17.13 9.92
N ARG A 107 -8.08 17.11 9.24
CA ARG A 107 -7.96 16.98 7.78
C ARG A 107 -7.00 15.83 7.44
N GLY A 108 -7.33 15.04 6.43
CA GLY A 108 -6.51 13.93 5.95
C GLY A 108 -7.03 12.56 6.37
N VAL A 109 -6.25 11.52 6.02
CA VAL A 109 -6.65 10.12 6.18
C VAL A 109 -5.61 9.35 7.00
N GLN A 110 -6.07 8.43 7.84
CA GLN A 110 -5.23 7.39 8.44
C GLN A 110 -5.93 6.03 8.34
N GLY A 111 -5.17 5.00 8.03
CA GLY A 111 -5.65 3.65 7.83
C GLY A 111 -5.03 2.66 8.81
N THR A 112 -5.71 1.53 9.00
CA THR A 112 -5.10 0.30 9.53
C THR A 112 -5.97 -0.87 9.07
N THR A 113 -5.33 -1.96 8.65
CA THR A 113 -6.00 -3.16 8.15
C THR A 113 -5.58 -4.38 8.95
N TRP A 114 -6.53 -5.29 9.19
CA TRP A 114 -6.32 -6.51 9.95
C TRP A 114 -7.00 -7.70 9.26
N GLY A 115 -6.43 -8.89 9.47
CA GLY A 115 -7.02 -10.16 9.07
C GLY A 115 -7.98 -10.76 10.09
N GLY A 116 -9.01 -11.47 9.63
CA GLY A 116 -9.84 -12.35 10.47
C GLY A 116 -10.70 -11.66 11.53
N VAL A 117 -10.95 -10.35 11.40
CA VAL A 117 -11.66 -9.55 12.42
C VAL A 117 -13.18 -9.57 12.19
N GLY A 118 -13.94 -9.86 13.25
CA GLY A 118 -15.41 -9.74 13.23
C GLY A 118 -16.11 -10.66 12.23
N GLY A 119 -15.48 -11.79 11.87
CA GLY A 119 -16.00 -12.75 10.89
C GLY A 119 -15.76 -12.37 9.42
N PHE A 120 -14.93 -11.37 9.16
CA PHE A 120 -14.48 -11.00 7.81
C PHE A 120 -13.01 -11.40 7.61
N PRO A 121 -12.63 -11.89 6.40
CA PRO A 121 -11.23 -12.12 6.06
C PRO A 121 -10.37 -10.87 6.22
N ALA A 122 -10.84 -9.71 5.74
CA ALA A 122 -10.18 -8.44 5.94
C ALA A 122 -11.11 -7.43 6.63
N PHE A 123 -10.50 -6.58 7.45
CA PHE A 123 -11.15 -5.41 8.02
C PHE A 123 -10.20 -4.22 8.00
N SER A 124 -10.61 -3.12 7.38
CA SER A 124 -9.88 -1.85 7.40
C SER A 124 -10.63 -0.78 8.18
N ARG A 125 -9.94 -0.05 9.06
CA ARG A 125 -10.48 1.16 9.69
C ARG A 125 -9.81 2.39 9.11
N MET A 126 -10.62 3.28 8.56
CA MET A 126 -10.19 4.51 7.93
C MET A 126 -10.68 5.69 8.74
N ARG A 127 -9.75 6.37 9.42
CA ARG A 127 -10.03 7.64 10.08
C ARG A 127 -10.00 8.74 9.02
N LEU A 128 -11.13 9.39 8.81
CA LEU A 128 -11.31 10.43 7.79
C LEU A 128 -11.56 11.76 8.50
N GLY A 129 -10.65 12.71 8.32
CA GLY A 129 -10.80 14.06 8.86
C GLY A 129 -12.02 14.76 8.27
N GLU A 130 -12.80 15.43 9.12
CA GLU A 130 -14.00 16.17 8.76
C GLU A 130 -13.77 17.13 7.58
N GLN A 131 -12.63 17.83 7.61
CA GLN A 131 -12.26 18.89 6.65
C GLN A 131 -11.51 18.36 5.41
N THR A 132 -11.48 17.04 5.21
CA THR A 132 -10.84 16.41 4.04
C THR A 132 -11.61 16.78 2.78
N THR A 133 -10.92 17.18 1.71
CA THR A 133 -11.55 17.57 0.44
C THR A 133 -11.54 16.44 -0.59
N ALA A 134 -12.25 16.62 -1.71
CA ALA A 134 -12.23 15.66 -2.81
C ALA A 134 -10.83 15.57 -3.45
N ASP A 135 -10.10 16.68 -3.51
CA ASP A 135 -8.72 16.71 -4.00
C ASP A 135 -7.79 15.96 -3.04
N ASP A 136 -7.99 16.08 -1.73
CA ASP A 136 -7.24 15.28 -0.74
C ASP A 136 -7.45 13.78 -0.96
N LEU A 137 -8.67 13.34 -1.25
CA LEU A 137 -8.95 11.92 -1.52
C LEU A 137 -8.46 11.46 -2.90
N ASN A 138 -8.40 12.36 -3.89
CA ASN A 138 -7.82 12.05 -5.21
C ASN A 138 -6.31 11.85 -5.11
N ASP A 139 -5.63 12.62 -4.26
CA ASP A 139 -4.20 12.53 -4.00
C ASP A 139 -3.86 11.48 -2.90
N ASP A 140 -4.85 11.05 -2.11
CA ASP A 140 -4.68 10.06 -1.04
C ASP A 140 -4.14 8.73 -1.57
N TRP A 141 -3.23 8.15 -0.80
CA TRP A 141 -2.63 6.84 -1.02
C TRP A 141 -3.11 5.81 0.01
N THR A 142 -3.62 6.28 1.15
CA THR A 142 -3.85 5.49 2.35
C THR A 142 -4.85 4.36 2.11
N MET A 143 -6.01 4.61 1.51
CA MET A 143 -6.97 3.51 1.27
C MET A 143 -6.39 2.43 0.38
N THR A 144 -5.69 2.80 -0.70
CA THR A 144 -5.12 1.81 -1.61
C THR A 144 -4.00 1.03 -0.91
N HIS A 145 -3.16 1.69 -0.11
CA HIS A 145 -2.14 1.06 0.74
C HIS A 145 -2.76 0.02 1.69
N GLU A 146 -3.80 0.43 2.42
CA GLU A 146 -4.51 -0.45 3.35
C GLU A 146 -5.14 -1.67 2.65
N LEU A 147 -5.73 -1.49 1.47
CA LEU A 147 -6.32 -2.60 0.73
C LEU A 147 -5.27 -3.53 0.11
N VAL A 148 -4.03 -3.06 -0.12
CA VAL A 148 -2.93 -3.92 -0.56
C VAL A 148 -2.53 -4.93 0.52
N HIS A 149 -2.60 -4.55 1.81
CA HIS A 149 -2.32 -5.46 2.93
C HIS A 149 -3.21 -6.71 2.90
N THR A 150 -4.41 -6.65 2.29
CA THR A 150 -5.30 -7.83 2.15
C THR A 150 -4.69 -8.97 1.34
N ALA A 151 -3.65 -8.69 0.56
CA ALA A 151 -3.08 -9.57 -0.46
C ALA A 151 -1.79 -10.30 -0.05
N PHE A 152 -1.44 -10.29 1.23
CA PHE A 152 -0.28 -10.99 1.75
C PHE A 152 -0.63 -11.64 3.10
N PRO A 153 -0.11 -12.85 3.42
CA PRO A 153 -0.35 -13.46 4.72
C PRO A 153 0.29 -12.64 5.84
N SER A 154 -0.39 -12.55 6.99
CA SER A 154 0.11 -11.83 8.15
C SER A 154 1.46 -12.39 8.61
N GLN A 155 2.39 -11.48 8.89
CA GLN A 155 3.75 -11.79 9.32
C GLN A 155 3.98 -11.51 10.81
N GLU A 156 5.03 -12.11 11.36
CA GLU A 156 5.52 -11.77 12.71
C GLU A 156 6.16 -10.38 12.71
N ASP A 157 6.30 -9.77 13.89
CA ASP A 157 6.83 -8.40 14.07
C ASP A 157 8.17 -8.19 13.37
N ASP A 158 9.07 -9.18 13.43
CA ASP A 158 10.40 -9.11 12.82
C ASP A 158 10.31 -8.97 11.28
N GLN A 159 9.31 -9.60 10.66
CA GLN A 159 9.10 -9.60 9.21
C GLN A 159 8.08 -8.56 8.72
N HIS A 160 7.51 -7.74 9.61
CA HIS A 160 6.49 -6.75 9.26
C HIS A 160 6.90 -5.76 8.15
N TRP A 161 8.20 -5.58 7.93
CA TRP A 161 8.75 -4.78 6.82
C TRP A 161 8.25 -5.22 5.44
N ILE A 162 7.95 -6.50 5.21
CA ILE A 162 7.48 -6.95 3.89
C ILE A 162 6.04 -6.50 3.64
N GLU A 163 5.18 -6.48 4.66
CA GLU A 163 3.79 -6.04 4.54
C GLU A 163 3.75 -4.55 4.18
N GLU A 164 4.45 -3.70 4.96
CA GLU A 164 4.48 -2.27 4.72
C GLU A 164 5.24 -1.88 3.45
N GLY A 165 6.38 -2.52 3.18
CA GLY A 165 7.17 -2.25 2.00
C GLY A 165 6.49 -2.67 0.69
N LEU A 166 5.77 -3.79 0.72
CA LEU A 166 4.93 -4.23 -0.40
C LEU A 166 3.83 -3.22 -0.66
N ALA A 167 3.16 -2.74 0.39
CA ALA A 167 2.11 -1.74 0.24
C ALA A 167 2.66 -0.41 -0.32
N VAL A 168 3.83 0.07 0.14
CA VAL A 168 4.52 1.24 -0.44
C VAL A 168 4.88 1.07 -1.92
N TYR A 169 5.28 -0.13 -2.33
CA TYR A 169 5.66 -0.38 -3.73
C TYR A 169 4.44 -0.58 -4.64
N VAL A 170 3.47 -1.38 -4.21
CA VAL A 170 2.33 -1.83 -5.03
C VAL A 170 1.25 -0.76 -5.14
N GLU A 171 0.96 -0.03 -4.06
CA GLU A 171 -0.09 1.01 -4.04
C GLU A 171 -0.02 1.97 -5.24
N PRO A 172 1.12 2.65 -5.49
CA PRO A 172 1.16 3.65 -6.56
C PRO A 172 1.13 2.99 -7.93
N ILE A 173 1.74 1.81 -8.09
CA ILE A 173 1.71 1.04 -9.34
C ILE A 173 0.28 0.60 -9.67
N ALA A 174 -0.47 0.12 -8.68
CA ALA A 174 -1.86 -0.30 -8.86
C ALA A 174 -2.74 0.85 -9.37
N ARG A 175 -2.56 2.07 -8.83
CA ARG A 175 -3.27 3.27 -9.29
C ARG A 175 -2.85 3.70 -10.70
N VAL A 176 -1.56 3.61 -11.04
CA VAL A 176 -1.10 3.87 -12.43
C VAL A 176 -1.72 2.88 -13.40
N GLN A 177 -1.71 1.59 -13.07
CA GLN A 177 -2.31 0.54 -13.87
C GLN A 177 -3.83 0.73 -14.03
N ASN A 178 -4.50 1.29 -13.02
CA ASN A 178 -5.91 1.66 -13.08
C ASN A 178 -6.18 3.03 -13.74
N GLY A 179 -5.14 3.76 -14.13
CA GLY A 179 -5.25 5.07 -14.79
C GLY A 179 -5.62 6.23 -13.87
N LEU A 180 -5.42 6.08 -12.57
CA LEU A 180 -5.67 7.09 -11.55
C LEU A 180 -4.44 7.93 -11.20
N LEU A 181 -3.26 7.51 -11.66
CA LEU A 181 -2.00 8.20 -11.39
C LEU A 181 -1.10 8.13 -12.64
N PRO A 182 -0.35 9.19 -12.99
CA PRO A 182 0.61 9.13 -14.10
C PRO A 182 1.88 8.39 -13.68
N ALA A 183 2.49 7.66 -14.62
CA ALA A 183 3.70 6.88 -14.35
C ALA A 183 4.88 7.77 -13.90
N GLU A 184 5.02 8.95 -14.48
CA GLU A 184 6.07 9.92 -14.16
C GLU A 184 6.05 10.31 -12.68
N LYS A 185 4.86 10.42 -12.07
CA LYS A 185 4.72 10.75 -10.65
C LYS A 185 5.35 9.67 -9.79
N ILE A 186 5.00 8.39 -10.03
CA ILE A 186 5.49 7.28 -9.19
C ILE A 186 7.00 7.10 -9.34
N TRP A 187 7.53 7.23 -10.56
CA TRP A 187 8.96 7.06 -10.79
C TRP A 187 9.74 8.23 -10.18
N SER A 188 9.18 9.45 -10.20
CA SER A 188 9.74 10.59 -9.47
C SER A 188 9.76 10.39 -7.96
N ASP A 189 8.65 9.91 -7.37
CA ASP A 189 8.56 9.64 -5.94
C ASP A 189 9.54 8.54 -5.52
N MET A 190 9.61 7.43 -6.27
CA MET A 190 10.56 6.35 -6.01
C MET A 190 12.01 6.84 -6.10
N VAL A 191 12.36 7.63 -7.11
CA VAL A 191 13.71 8.21 -7.22
C VAL A 191 14.04 9.12 -6.03
N ARG A 192 13.07 9.89 -5.54
CA ARG A 192 13.24 10.78 -4.38
C ARG A 192 13.40 10.00 -3.07
N ASP A 193 12.52 9.03 -2.83
CA ASP A 193 12.29 8.49 -1.50
C ASP A 193 12.89 7.10 -1.26
N MET A 194 13.09 6.29 -2.30
CA MET A 194 13.69 4.96 -2.17
C MET A 194 15.04 4.97 -1.43
N PRO A 195 15.93 5.99 -1.56
CA PRO A 195 17.17 6.06 -0.77
C PRO A 195 16.98 6.05 0.75
N LYS A 196 15.79 6.40 1.27
CA LYS A 196 15.45 6.35 2.71
C LYS A 196 15.46 4.93 3.28
N GLY A 197 15.39 3.91 2.41
CA GLY A 197 15.45 2.49 2.78
C GLY A 197 16.85 1.93 2.95
N ASN A 198 17.89 2.67 2.54
CA ASN A 198 19.27 2.20 2.67
C ASN A 198 19.66 2.10 4.16
N PRO A 199 20.42 1.06 4.55
CA PRO A 199 20.84 0.87 5.93
C PRO A 199 21.79 2.00 6.37
N GLY A 200 21.61 2.46 7.61
CA GLY A 200 22.59 3.25 8.33
C GLY A 200 23.81 2.41 8.78
N SER A 201 24.82 3.07 9.34
CA SER A 201 26.08 2.41 9.74
C SER A 201 25.93 1.42 10.90
N SER A 202 24.85 1.50 11.67
CA SER A 202 24.53 0.61 12.80
C SER A 202 23.36 -0.33 12.52
N ASP A 203 22.78 -0.27 11.31
CA ASP A 203 21.60 -1.08 10.97
C ASP A 203 22.01 -2.52 10.67
N GLY A 204 21.14 -3.46 11.05
CA GLY A 204 21.20 -4.85 10.63
C GLY A 204 20.44 -5.10 9.32
N GLY A 205 20.04 -6.35 9.11
CA GLY A 205 19.14 -6.69 8.00
C GLY A 205 17.70 -6.18 8.20
N LEU A 206 16.83 -6.46 7.22
CA LEU A 206 15.43 -6.04 7.27
C LEU A 206 14.66 -6.65 8.46
N ASP A 207 14.99 -7.89 8.85
CA ASP A 207 14.37 -8.57 9.99
C ASP A 207 14.84 -8.03 11.35
N GLU A 208 15.93 -7.25 11.37
CA GLU A 208 16.59 -6.82 12.60
C GLU A 208 16.47 -5.31 12.84
N THR A 209 15.99 -4.54 11.84
CA THR A 209 15.97 -3.08 11.88
C THR A 209 14.59 -2.52 11.58
N HIS A 210 13.84 -2.21 12.64
CA HIS A 210 12.45 -1.73 12.55
C HIS A 210 12.34 -0.20 12.54
N SER A 211 13.31 0.49 11.94
CA SER A 211 13.17 1.94 11.72
C SER A 211 12.13 2.19 10.63
N TRP A 212 11.47 3.36 10.66
CA TRP A 212 10.48 3.71 9.63
C TRP A 212 11.05 3.62 8.21
N GLY A 213 12.29 4.10 7.99
CA GLY A 213 12.94 4.03 6.69
C GLY A 213 13.15 2.60 6.22
N ARG A 214 13.62 1.71 7.11
CA ARG A 214 13.92 0.30 6.78
C ARG A 214 12.65 -0.53 6.58
N THR A 215 11.62 -0.28 7.38
CA THR A 215 10.33 -0.97 7.29
C THR A 215 9.62 -0.63 5.98
N TYR A 216 9.42 0.67 5.70
CA TYR A 216 8.65 1.12 4.54
C TYR A 216 9.49 1.14 3.26
N TRP A 217 10.58 1.90 3.24
CA TRP A 217 11.39 2.08 2.04
C TRP A 217 12.38 0.94 1.81
N GLY A 218 12.86 0.28 2.88
CA GLY A 218 13.68 -0.92 2.74
C GLY A 218 12.90 -2.12 2.19
N GLY A 219 11.66 -2.32 2.64
CA GLY A 219 10.77 -3.30 2.03
C GLY A 219 10.33 -2.93 0.60
N ALA A 220 10.12 -1.64 0.31
CA ALA A 220 9.86 -1.20 -1.06
C ALA A 220 11.07 -1.40 -1.99
N GLN A 221 12.30 -1.24 -1.49
CA GLN A 221 13.53 -1.59 -2.23
C GLN A 221 13.59 -3.08 -2.53
N PHE A 222 13.25 -3.95 -1.56
CA PHE A 222 13.14 -5.40 -1.78
C PHE A 222 12.15 -5.69 -2.91
N CYS A 223 10.97 -5.05 -2.89
CA CYS A 223 9.95 -5.26 -3.93
C CYS A 223 10.41 -4.79 -5.31
N LEU A 224 11.02 -3.61 -5.43
CA LEU A 224 11.55 -3.10 -6.69
C LEU A 224 12.61 -4.04 -7.28
N LEU A 225 13.57 -4.46 -6.44
CA LEU A 225 14.63 -5.38 -6.83
C LEU A 225 14.05 -6.72 -7.28
N ALA A 226 13.09 -7.28 -6.54
CA ALA A 226 12.44 -8.51 -6.90
C ALA A 226 11.71 -8.40 -8.25
N ASP A 227 10.93 -7.33 -8.47
CA ASP A 227 10.21 -7.15 -9.74
C ASP A 227 11.17 -7.04 -10.93
N VAL A 228 12.22 -6.23 -10.81
CA VAL A 228 13.24 -6.08 -11.85
C VAL A 228 13.98 -7.40 -12.10
N THR A 229 14.45 -8.08 -11.05
CA THR A 229 15.21 -9.33 -11.20
C THR A 229 14.36 -10.48 -11.74
N ILE A 230 13.10 -10.62 -11.32
CA ILE A 230 12.16 -11.60 -11.92
C ILE A 230 11.98 -11.29 -13.42
N ARG A 231 11.84 -10.00 -13.78
CA ARG A 231 11.71 -9.60 -15.19
C ARG A 231 12.99 -9.86 -15.97
N GLU A 232 14.17 -9.60 -15.42
CA GLU A 232 15.44 -9.94 -16.06
C GLU A 232 15.53 -11.46 -16.32
N GLN A 233 15.29 -12.30 -15.30
CA GLN A 233 15.39 -13.76 -15.40
C GLN A 233 14.33 -14.39 -16.31
N THR A 234 13.15 -13.77 -16.41
CA THR A 234 12.04 -14.30 -17.22
C THR A 234 11.91 -13.63 -18.58
N HIS A 235 12.87 -12.79 -18.99
CA HIS A 235 12.81 -11.98 -20.21
C HIS A 235 11.53 -11.15 -20.31
N ASN A 236 11.19 -10.47 -19.21
CA ASN A 236 10.04 -9.59 -19.00
C ASN A 236 8.68 -10.27 -19.21
N ARG A 237 8.63 -11.61 -19.11
CA ARG A 237 7.38 -12.37 -19.19
C ARG A 237 6.61 -12.36 -17.89
N LYS A 238 7.31 -12.30 -16.76
CA LYS A 238 6.73 -12.24 -15.42
C LYS A 238 7.44 -11.18 -14.58
N GLY A 239 6.78 -10.70 -13.52
CA GLY A 239 7.33 -9.79 -12.52
C GLY A 239 6.83 -10.11 -11.11
N LEU A 240 7.10 -9.21 -10.16
CA LEU A 240 6.64 -9.35 -8.77
C LEU A 240 5.11 -9.47 -8.70
N GLN A 241 4.38 -8.76 -9.56
CA GLN A 241 2.92 -8.88 -9.67
C GLN A 241 2.47 -10.34 -9.88
N ASP A 242 3.18 -11.12 -10.70
CA ASP A 242 2.83 -12.53 -10.93
C ASP A 242 3.14 -13.40 -9.71
N ALA A 243 4.24 -13.12 -9.01
CA ALA A 243 4.58 -13.79 -7.75
C ALA A 243 3.51 -13.53 -6.68
N LEU A 244 3.12 -12.27 -6.47
CA LEU A 244 2.10 -11.89 -5.49
C LEU A 244 0.73 -12.50 -5.83
N ARG A 245 0.36 -12.53 -7.13
CA ARG A 245 -0.84 -13.24 -7.57
C ARG A 245 -0.80 -14.73 -7.26
N ALA A 246 0.36 -15.38 -7.39
CA ALA A 246 0.52 -16.80 -7.05
C ALA A 246 0.39 -17.05 -5.54
N ILE A 247 0.91 -16.15 -4.70
CA ILE A 247 0.72 -16.19 -3.25
C ILE A 247 -0.78 -16.13 -2.90
N VAL A 248 -1.50 -15.13 -3.43
CA VAL A 248 -2.94 -15.00 -3.20
C VAL A 248 -3.70 -16.22 -3.77
N ALA A 249 -3.29 -16.76 -4.93
CA ALA A 249 -3.89 -17.97 -5.51
C ALA A 249 -3.69 -19.22 -4.66
N ALA A 250 -2.56 -19.33 -3.95
CA ALA A 250 -2.27 -20.38 -2.99
C ALA A 250 -2.97 -20.17 -1.63
N GLY A 251 -3.69 -19.06 -1.46
CA GLY A 251 -4.42 -18.71 -0.23
C GLY A 251 -3.59 -17.91 0.77
N GLY A 252 -2.48 -17.30 0.37
CA GLY A 252 -1.71 -16.38 1.23
C GLY A 252 -2.35 -15.00 1.25
N THR A 253 -3.36 -14.81 2.11
CA THR A 253 -4.08 -13.54 2.32
C THR A 253 -4.03 -13.14 3.78
N ILE A 254 -4.38 -11.88 4.09
CA ILE A 254 -4.19 -11.28 5.42
C ILE A 254 -4.84 -12.06 6.58
N ASP A 255 -5.89 -12.85 6.32
CA ASP A 255 -6.52 -13.72 7.31
C ASP A 255 -5.75 -15.01 7.62
N GLN A 256 -4.57 -15.18 7.03
CA GLN A 256 -3.74 -16.37 7.17
C GLN A 256 -2.37 -16.00 7.75
N GLU A 257 -1.92 -16.77 8.75
CA GLU A 257 -0.58 -16.67 9.30
C GLU A 257 0.34 -17.68 8.59
N TRP A 258 1.26 -17.19 7.77
CA TRP A 258 2.24 -18.03 7.07
C TRP A 258 3.65 -17.61 7.46
N PRO A 259 4.58 -18.56 7.69
CA PRO A 259 5.99 -18.24 7.72
C PRO A 259 6.41 -17.56 6.41
N ILE A 260 7.22 -16.50 6.48
CA ILE A 260 7.61 -15.72 5.30
C ILE A 260 8.20 -16.58 4.17
N GLY A 261 8.99 -17.60 4.51
CA GLY A 261 9.55 -18.55 3.54
C GLY A 261 8.50 -19.31 2.74
N LYS A 262 7.34 -19.63 3.34
CA LYS A 262 6.22 -20.25 2.62
C LYS A 262 5.61 -19.28 1.61
N ALA A 263 5.45 -18.00 1.99
CA ALA A 263 4.94 -16.98 1.09
C ALA A 263 5.89 -16.76 -0.09
N PHE A 264 7.18 -16.60 0.17
CA PHE A 264 8.19 -16.42 -0.87
C PHE A 264 8.32 -17.64 -1.79
N ALA A 265 8.35 -18.86 -1.25
CA ALA A 265 8.34 -20.08 -2.06
C ALA A 265 7.10 -20.19 -2.97
N ALA A 266 5.92 -19.77 -2.50
CA ALA A 266 4.71 -19.73 -3.34
C ALA A 266 4.81 -18.69 -4.46
N GLY A 267 5.38 -17.51 -4.17
CA GLY A 267 5.65 -16.48 -5.17
C GLY A 267 6.66 -16.94 -6.23
N ASP A 268 7.76 -17.54 -5.79
CA ASP A 268 8.82 -18.06 -6.65
C ASP A 268 8.37 -19.24 -7.51
N ALA A 269 7.51 -20.12 -6.98
CA ALA A 269 6.83 -21.14 -7.78
C ALA A 269 5.93 -20.52 -8.87
N GLY A 270 5.25 -19.41 -8.56
CA GLY A 270 4.43 -18.66 -9.50
C GLY A 270 5.21 -18.06 -10.66
N THR A 271 6.42 -17.58 -10.41
CA THR A 271 7.31 -17.01 -11.42
C THR A 271 8.17 -18.07 -12.11
N GLY A 272 8.43 -19.20 -11.46
CA GLY A 272 9.42 -20.18 -11.88
C GLY A 272 10.84 -19.69 -11.65
N THR A 273 11.06 -18.96 -10.54
CA THR A 273 12.35 -18.38 -10.12
C THR A 273 12.67 -18.77 -8.68
N HIS A 274 13.76 -18.24 -8.13
CA HIS A 274 14.11 -18.30 -6.69
C HIS A 274 14.43 -16.89 -6.13
N VAL A 275 13.92 -15.84 -6.78
CA VAL A 275 14.31 -14.46 -6.52
C VAL A 275 13.89 -14.01 -5.13
N LEU A 276 12.68 -14.35 -4.68
CA LEU A 276 12.18 -13.90 -3.38
C LEU A 276 12.93 -14.58 -2.25
N GLU A 277 13.13 -15.90 -2.34
CA GLU A 277 13.89 -16.67 -1.36
C GLU A 277 15.37 -16.23 -1.31
N ASP A 278 16.04 -16.16 -2.47
CA ASP A 278 17.46 -15.75 -2.55
C ASP A 278 17.69 -14.33 -2.02
N MET A 279 16.78 -13.41 -2.33
CA MET A 279 16.86 -12.04 -1.83
C MET A 279 16.60 -11.97 -0.34
N TYR A 280 15.65 -12.74 0.18
CA TYR A 280 15.36 -12.78 1.61
C TYR A 280 16.58 -13.29 2.39
N ASP A 281 17.21 -14.37 1.94
CA ASP A 281 18.45 -14.88 2.55
C ASP A 281 19.59 -13.85 2.53
N ARG A 282 19.64 -13.02 1.49
CA ARG A 282 20.63 -11.96 1.35
C ARG A 282 20.35 -10.73 2.22
N MET A 283 19.09 -10.33 2.39
CA MET A 283 18.70 -9.02 2.94
C MET A 283 18.09 -9.08 4.34
N SER A 284 17.57 -10.24 4.78
CA SER A 284 16.89 -10.42 6.07
C SER A 284 17.77 -10.06 7.26
N ARG A 285 19.01 -10.57 7.30
CA ARG A 285 19.94 -10.41 8.44
C ARG A 285 21.18 -9.57 8.13
N LYS A 286 21.32 -9.09 6.90
CA LYS A 286 22.49 -8.30 6.47
C LYS A 286 22.06 -6.94 5.97
N PRO A 287 22.72 -5.84 6.40
CA PRO A 287 22.46 -4.53 5.84
C PRO A 287 22.98 -4.49 4.40
N VAL A 288 22.07 -4.51 3.44
CA VAL A 288 22.39 -4.39 2.01
C VAL A 288 22.01 -3.00 1.52
N THR A 289 23.00 -2.22 1.10
CA THR A 289 22.76 -0.97 0.35
C THR A 289 22.47 -1.29 -1.10
N VAL A 290 21.37 -0.75 -1.63
CA VAL A 290 20.95 -0.97 -3.02
C VAL A 290 21.56 0.10 -3.92
N ASP A 291 22.12 -0.33 -5.06
CA ASP A 291 22.60 0.58 -6.12
C ASP A 291 21.41 1.14 -6.91
N LEU A 292 20.70 2.09 -6.29
CA LEU A 292 19.53 2.73 -6.88
C LEU A 292 19.90 3.53 -8.14
N ASP A 293 21.04 4.21 -8.16
CA ASP A 293 21.49 4.97 -9.33
C ASP A 293 21.72 4.06 -10.54
N GLY A 294 22.32 2.88 -10.33
CA GLY A 294 22.46 1.84 -11.34
C GLY A 294 21.11 1.35 -11.88
N ILE A 295 20.14 1.08 -11.00
CA ILE A 295 18.79 0.64 -11.37
C ILE A 295 18.07 1.72 -12.19
N TRP A 296 18.06 2.98 -11.73
CA TRP A 296 17.42 4.08 -12.45
C TRP A 296 18.00 4.26 -13.84
N LYS A 297 19.32 4.18 -13.97
CA LYS A 297 20.00 4.25 -15.26
C LYS A 297 19.59 3.12 -16.20
N LYS A 298 19.56 1.87 -15.73
CA LYS A 298 19.15 0.70 -16.52
C LYS A 298 17.70 0.80 -16.99
N LEU A 299 16.81 1.20 -16.09
CA LEU A 299 15.38 1.41 -16.35
C LEU A 299 15.10 2.66 -17.20
N GLY A 300 16.10 3.51 -17.45
CA GLY A 300 15.92 4.76 -18.20
C GLY A 300 15.12 5.81 -17.47
N VAL A 301 15.15 5.82 -16.13
CA VAL A 301 14.53 6.87 -15.31
C VAL A 301 15.58 7.95 -15.05
N VAL A 302 15.40 9.14 -15.64
CA VAL A 302 16.37 10.23 -15.51
C VAL A 302 15.74 11.41 -14.77
N ARG A 303 16.37 11.85 -13.68
CA ARG A 303 15.96 13.06 -12.96
C ARG A 303 15.91 14.26 -13.90
N SER A 304 14.82 15.03 -13.85
CA SER A 304 14.63 16.24 -14.66
C SER A 304 13.82 17.27 -13.88
N GLY A 305 14.48 18.36 -13.44
CA GLY A 305 13.86 19.35 -12.56
C GLY A 305 13.32 18.71 -11.27
N ASN A 306 12.03 18.96 -10.98
CA ASN A 306 11.30 18.38 -9.85
C ASN A 306 10.64 17.02 -10.17
N GLY A 307 10.94 16.44 -11.33
CA GLY A 307 10.33 15.20 -11.81
C GLY A 307 11.35 14.25 -12.44
N VAL A 308 10.86 13.39 -13.32
CA VAL A 308 11.67 12.49 -14.14
C VAL A 308 11.27 12.58 -15.60
N ARG A 309 12.22 12.26 -16.48
CA ARG A 309 11.98 11.94 -17.89
C ARG A 309 12.36 10.50 -18.15
N PHE A 310 11.74 9.88 -19.14
CA PHE A 310 12.06 8.54 -19.56
C PHE A 310 13.01 8.52 -20.74
N ASP A 311 14.01 7.65 -20.66
CA ASP A 311 14.84 7.21 -21.78
C ASP A 311 14.36 5.82 -22.21
N ASP A 312 13.74 5.75 -23.39
CA ASP A 312 13.20 4.50 -23.95
C ASP A 312 14.26 3.65 -24.66
N HIS A 313 15.48 4.17 -24.80
CA HIS A 313 16.63 3.44 -25.33
C HIS A 313 17.48 2.80 -24.24
N ALA A 314 17.14 2.99 -22.97
CA ALA A 314 17.84 2.36 -21.86
C ALA A 314 17.66 0.82 -21.89
N PRO A 315 18.67 0.04 -21.46
CA PRO A 315 18.67 -1.42 -21.61
C PRO A 315 17.43 -2.13 -21.06
N GLU A 316 16.84 -1.60 -19.98
CA GLU A 316 15.69 -2.17 -19.29
C GLU A 316 14.46 -1.24 -19.34
N ALA A 317 14.38 -0.32 -20.31
CA ALA A 317 13.21 0.54 -20.48
C ALA A 317 11.90 -0.27 -20.66
N ALA A 318 11.97 -1.43 -21.31
CA ALA A 318 10.83 -2.33 -21.46
C ALA A 318 10.34 -2.92 -20.12
N ILE A 319 11.24 -3.10 -19.13
CA ILE A 319 10.88 -3.52 -17.77
C ILE A 319 10.13 -2.38 -17.08
N ARG A 320 10.68 -1.15 -17.10
CA ARG A 320 10.02 0.05 -16.55
C ARG A 320 8.61 0.22 -17.09
N ILE A 321 8.43 0.12 -18.41
CA ILE A 321 7.12 0.22 -19.07
C ILE A 321 6.18 -0.89 -18.57
N ALA A 322 6.67 -2.12 -18.47
CA ALA A 322 5.84 -3.26 -18.10
C ALA A 322 5.41 -3.26 -16.62
N ILE A 323 6.16 -2.61 -15.72
CA ILE A 323 5.77 -2.43 -14.31
C ILE A 323 4.51 -1.56 -14.21
N THR A 324 4.44 -0.45 -14.95
CA THR A 324 3.33 0.51 -14.89
C THR A 324 2.21 0.27 -15.89
N LYS A 325 2.38 -0.66 -16.82
CA LYS A 325 1.37 -0.92 -17.85
C LYS A 325 0.12 -1.57 -17.25
N THR A 326 -1.05 -1.06 -17.61
CA THR A 326 -2.33 -1.72 -17.28
C THR A 326 -2.27 -3.22 -17.69
N PRO A 327 -2.59 -4.15 -16.78
CA PRO A 327 -2.56 -5.58 -17.04
C PRO A 327 -3.41 -5.97 -18.26
N LYS A 328 -3.02 -7.07 -18.93
CA LYS A 328 -3.74 -7.57 -20.11
C LYS A 328 -5.20 -7.92 -19.84
N SER A 329 -5.54 -8.25 -18.59
CA SER A 329 -6.91 -8.47 -18.13
C SER A 329 -7.79 -7.21 -18.18
N GLY A 330 -7.19 -6.02 -18.35
CA GLY A 330 -7.88 -4.75 -18.27
C GLY A 330 -8.10 -4.29 -16.83
N ARG A 331 -8.79 -3.16 -16.69
CA ARG A 331 -9.20 -2.60 -15.40
C ARG A 331 -10.41 -3.36 -14.87
N ILE A 332 -10.40 -3.66 -13.58
CA ILE A 332 -11.53 -4.29 -12.88
C ILE A 332 -12.29 -3.20 -12.13
N LEU A 333 -13.49 -2.89 -12.61
CA LEU A 333 -14.32 -1.82 -12.08
C LEU A 333 -15.33 -2.34 -11.04
N PRO A 334 -15.73 -1.50 -10.07
CA PRO A 334 -16.81 -1.81 -9.16
C PRO A 334 -18.14 -1.95 -9.90
N VAL A 335 -18.99 -2.83 -9.38
CA VAL A 335 -20.39 -2.98 -9.80
C VAL A 335 -21.25 -2.67 -8.58
N THR A 336 -22.03 -1.61 -8.66
CA THR A 336 -23.06 -1.29 -7.67
C THR A 336 -24.26 -2.20 -7.90
N GLY A 337 -24.77 -2.82 -6.83
CA GLY A 337 -25.93 -3.68 -6.93
C GLY A 337 -27.20 -2.85 -7.03
N GLU A 338 -27.77 -2.72 -8.22
CA GLU A 338 -29.23 -2.63 -8.38
C GLU A 338 -29.69 -3.85 -9.19
N THR A 339 -30.32 -4.82 -8.50
CA THR A 339 -31.36 -5.71 -9.06
C THR A 339 -31.92 -6.57 -7.93
N HIS A 340 -32.81 -5.98 -7.13
CA HIS A 340 -33.98 -6.72 -6.66
C HIS A 340 -35.18 -6.28 -7.50
N ALA A 341 -35.29 -6.83 -8.70
CA ALA A 341 -36.61 -7.03 -9.26
C ALA A 341 -37.26 -8.11 -8.40
N ALA A 342 -38.16 -7.70 -7.52
CA ALA A 342 -39.11 -8.60 -6.89
C ALA A 342 -39.85 -9.33 -8.01
N GLY A 343 -39.86 -10.66 -7.94
CA GLY A 343 -40.67 -11.46 -8.84
C GLY A 343 -42.15 -11.15 -8.63
N GLU A 344 -42.85 -11.01 -9.76
CA GLU A 344 -44.20 -11.53 -9.91
C GLU A 344 -44.15 -12.72 -10.87
#